data_AF-A0A1E3LMJ7-F1
#
_entry.id   AF-A0A1E3LMJ7-F1
#
_cell.length_a   1.000
_cell.length_b   1.000
_cell.length_c   1.000
_cell.angle_alpha   90.00
_cell.angle_beta   90.00
_cell.angle_gamma   90.00
#
_symmetry.space_group_name_H-M   'P 1'
#
loop_
_entity.id
_entity.type
_entity.pdbx_description
1 polymer ?
#
loop_
_entity_poly.entity_id
_entity_poly.type
_entity_poly.pdbx_seq_one_letter_code
_entity_poly.pdbx_strand_id
1 'polypeptide(L)' 'MDLEYLDEIARAAWSGEYERVGPLSTGERLYVALASGRMREIAPDDSIAYAVDRVGPEAMAHMLNAWRSSTQPKT' A
#
# COMPACT_ATOMS: atom_id res chain seq x y z
N MET A 1 -3.91 5.19 -11.57
CA MET A 1 -4.23 4.79 -10.20
C MET A 1 -4.99 5.92 -9.56
N ASP A 2 -6.09 5.61 -8.89
CA ASP A 2 -6.82 6.57 -8.05
C ASP A 2 -6.24 6.48 -6.63
N LEU A 3 -5.36 7.41 -6.27
CA LEU A 3 -4.58 7.31 -5.03
C LEU A 3 -5.42 7.54 -3.77
N GLU A 4 -6.47 8.36 -3.85
CA GLU A 4 -7.38 8.59 -2.72
C GLU A 4 -8.18 7.31 -2.41
N TYR A 5 -8.69 6.66 -3.46
CA TYR A 5 -9.35 5.36 -3.32
C TYR A 5 -8.42 4.28 -2.76
N LEU A 6 -7.17 4.22 -3.21
CA LEU A 6 -6.19 3.28 -2.68
C LEU A 6 -5.81 3.60 -1.22
N ASP A 7 -5.78 4.87 -0.83
CA ASP A 7 -5.55 5.26 0.56
C ASP A 7 -6.70 4.81 1.48
N GLU A 8 -7.95 4.80 1.01
CA GLU A 8 -9.07 4.21 1.75
C GLU A 8 -8.87 2.70 1.96
N ILE A 9 -8.47 1.99 0.91
CA ILE A 9 -8.19 0.55 0.99
C ILE A 9 -7.00 0.30 1.93
N ALA A 10 -5.95 1.10 1.85
CA ALA A 10 -4.79 0.99 2.71
C ALA A 10 -5.13 1.23 4.20
N ARG A 11 -6.10 2.10 4.52
CA ARG A 11 -6.58 2.27 5.90
C ARG A 11 -7.34 1.04 6.41
N ALA A 12 -8.17 0.42 5.55
CA ALA A 12 -8.82 -0.84 5.89
C ALA A 12 -7.79 -1.97 6.10
N ALA A 13 -6.83 -2.09 5.19
CA ALA A 13 -5.73 -3.06 5.28
C ALA A 13 -4.85 -2.85 6.52
N TRP A 14 -4.61 -1.60 6.92
CA TRP A 14 -3.90 -1.29 8.17
C TRP A 14 -4.60 -1.93 9.38
N SER A 15 -5.94 -1.91 9.41
CA SER A 15 -6.79 -2.56 10.40
C SER A 15 -6.93 -4.09 10.23
N GLY A 16 -6.30 -4.67 9.20
CA GLY A 16 -6.35 -6.10 8.91
C GLY A 16 -7.46 -6.54 7.96
N GLU A 17 -8.16 -5.60 7.31
CA GLU A 17 -9.24 -5.89 6.36
C GLU A 17 -8.70 -5.92 4.93
N TYR A 18 -8.63 -7.11 4.31
CA TYR A 18 -7.97 -7.31 3.02
C TYR A 18 -8.91 -7.62 1.85
N GLU A 19 -10.23 -7.67 2.04
CA GLU A 19 -11.15 -8.15 0.98
C GLU A 19 -11.08 -7.28 -0.30
N ARG A 20 -10.80 -5.99 -0.14
CA ARG A 20 -10.72 -5.01 -1.23
C ARG A 20 -9.41 -5.05 -2.01
N VAL A 21 -8.42 -5.85 -1.58
CA VAL A 21 -7.09 -5.91 -2.20
C VAL A 21 -7.07 -6.84 -3.42
N GLY A 22 -7.86 -7.92 -3.40
CA GLY A 22 -7.88 -8.94 -4.45
C GLY A 22 -8.15 -8.43 -5.89
N PRO A 23 -9.09 -7.48 -6.09
CA PRO A 23 -9.38 -6.94 -7.42
C PRO A 23 -8.34 -5.94 -7.97
N LEU A 24 -7.37 -5.52 -7.17
CA LEU A 24 -6.40 -4.50 -7.55
C LEU A 24 -5.40 -5.03 -8.58
N SER A 25 -4.96 -4.14 -9.48
CA SER A 25 -3.78 -4.43 -10.30
C SER A 25 -2.52 -4.58 -9.44
N THR A 26 -1.46 -5.18 -9.99
CA THR A 26 -0.20 -5.36 -9.26
C THR A 26 0.35 -4.04 -8.70
N GLY A 27 0.34 -2.95 -9.47
CA GLY A 27 0.83 -1.65 -9.00
C GLY A 27 -0.02 -1.07 -7.86
N GLU A 28 -1.34 -1.17 -7.98
CA GLU A 28 -2.28 -0.71 -6.95
C GLU A 28 -2.16 -1.53 -5.66
N ARG A 29 -2.06 -2.85 -5.79
CA ARG A 29 -1.82 -3.76 -4.67
C ARG A 29 -0.53 -3.41 -3.94
N LEU A 30 0.55 -3.15 -4.67
CA LEU A 30 1.85 -2.78 -4.09
C LEU A 30 1.80 -1.41 -3.42
N TYR A 31 1.08 -0.44 -3.98
CA TYR A 31 0.82 0.84 -3.32
C TYR A 31 0.13 0.62 -1.97
N VAL A 32 -0.97 -0.15 -1.95
CA VAL A 32 -1.72 -0.45 -0.73
C VAL A 32 -0.86 -1.19 0.29
N ALA A 33 -0.04 -2.15 -0.16
CA ALA A 33 0.85 -2.92 0.69
C ALA A 33 1.90 -2.04 1.40
N LEU A 34 2.51 -1.12 0.66
CA LEU A 34 3.47 -0.16 1.19
C LEU A 34 2.80 0.84 2.14
N ALA A 35 1.69 1.44 1.73
CA ALA A 35 0.98 2.46 2.51
C ALA A 35 0.43 1.92 3.84
N SER A 36 -0.13 0.70 3.83
CA SER A 36 -0.70 0.06 5.02
C SER A 36 0.36 -0.58 5.93
N GLY A 37 1.61 -0.73 5.46
CA GLY A 37 2.64 -1.47 6.20
C GLY A 37 2.47 -3.00 6.14
N ARG A 38 1.61 -3.50 5.26
CA ARG A 38 1.20 -4.91 5.15
C ARG A 38 1.83 -5.65 3.98
N MET A 39 3.09 -5.36 3.66
CA MET A 39 3.81 -6.02 2.57
C MET A 39 3.77 -7.56 2.68
N ARG A 40 3.92 -8.09 3.89
CA ARG A 40 3.94 -9.54 4.11
C ARG A 40 2.59 -10.20 3.84
N GLU A 41 1.50 -9.52 4.17
CA GLU A 41 0.14 -10.06 4.03
C GLU A 41 -0.40 -9.86 2.62
N ILE A 42 -0.07 -8.73 1.98
CA ILE A 42 -0.65 -8.32 0.70
C ILE A 42 0.20 -8.73 -0.51
N ALA A 43 1.53 -8.67 -0.38
CA ALA A 43 2.46 -8.93 -1.47
C ALA A 43 3.65 -9.77 -0.98
N PRO A 44 3.41 -11.00 -0.47
CA PRO A 44 4.43 -11.82 0.20
C PRO A 44 5.62 -12.18 -0.69
N ASP A 45 5.41 -12.25 -2.00
CA ASP A 45 6.44 -12.66 -2.98
C ASP A 45 7.24 -11.46 -3.54
N ASP A 46 6.83 -10.22 -3.24
CA ASP A 46 7.41 -9.01 -3.78
C ASP A 46 8.35 -8.35 -2.76
N SER A 47 9.52 -7.88 -3.21
CA SER A 47 10.43 -7.11 -2.35
C SER A 47 10.01 -5.65 -2.24
N ILE A 48 10.34 -4.98 -1.12
CA ILE A 48 10.07 -3.54 -0.94
C ILE A 48 10.74 -2.70 -2.04
N ALA A 49 11.97 -3.05 -2.44
CA ALA A 49 12.69 -2.32 -3.49
C ALA A 49 11.94 -2.39 -4.84
N TYR A 50 11.47 -3.59 -5.21
CA TYR A 50 10.65 -3.77 -6.41
C TYR A 50 9.32 -3.01 -6.29
N ALA A 51 8.66 -3.06 -5.12
CA ALA A 51 7.40 -2.35 -4.89
C ALA A 51 7.55 -0.83 -5.06
N VAL A 52 8.60 -0.24 -4.49
CA VAL A 52 8.90 1.20 -4.59
C VAL A 52 9.17 1.60 -6.05
N ASP A 53 9.98 0.82 -6.77
CA ASP A 53 10.24 1.06 -8.20
C ASP A 53 8.96 0.95 -9.05
N ARG A 54 8.13 -0.07 -8.78
CA ARG A 54 6.91 -0.36 -9.54
C ARG A 54 5.80 0.66 -9.33
N VAL A 55 5.65 1.16 -8.10
CA VAL A 55 4.65 2.19 -7.74
C VAL A 55 5.01 3.54 -8.36
N GLY A 56 6.31 3.83 -8.48
CA GLY A 56 6.81 5.02 -9.15
C GLY A 56 6.83 6.28 -8.28
N PRO A 57 7.56 7.31 -8.72
CA PRO A 57 7.89 8.47 -7.89
C PRO A 57 6.69 9.36 -7.55
N GLU A 58 5.72 9.53 -8.44
CA GLU A 58 4.54 10.37 -8.18
C GLU A 58 3.65 9.78 -7.09
N ALA A 59 3.38 8.47 -7.16
CA ALA A 59 2.59 7.79 -6.14
C ALA A 59 3.34 7.69 -4.81
N MET A 60 4.67 7.51 -4.83
CA MET A 60 5.49 7.59 -3.62
C MET A 60 5.46 8.98 -2.98
N ALA A 61 5.49 10.05 -3.77
CA ALA A 61 5.37 11.42 -3.26
C ALA A 61 4.02 11.67 -2.59
N HIS A 62 2.93 11.20 -3.19
CA HIS A 62 1.60 11.22 -2.58
C HIS A 62 1.57 10.43 -1.26
N MET A 63 2.11 9.21 -1.26
CA MET A 63 2.17 8.35 -0.07
C MET A 63 2.94 9.03 1.08
N LEU A 64 4.07 9.67 0.80
CA LEU A 64 4.82 10.43 1.81
C LEU A 64 4.00 11.56 2.41
N ASN A 65 3.19 12.25 1.61
CA ASN A 65 2.31 13.32 2.13
C ASN A 65 1.20 12.75 3.02
N ALA A 66 0.57 11.65 2.61
CA ALA A 66 -0.58 11.07 3.30
C ALA A 66 -0.21 10.23 4.54
N TRP A 67 0.96 9.57 4.54
CA TRP A 67 1.27 8.50 5.50
C TRP A 67 2.52 8.71 6.36
N ARG A 68 3.36 9.73 6.12
CA ARG A 68 4.64 9.91 6.85
C ARG A 68 4.52 9.99 8.38
N SER A 69 3.36 10.39 8.91
CA SER A 69 3.09 10.48 10.35
C SER A 69 2.38 9.25 10.91
N SER A 70 1.99 8.32 10.06
CA SER A 70 1.35 7.06 10.45
C SER A 70 2.41 6.09 10.97
N THR A 71 2.05 5.34 12.02
CA THR A 71 2.89 4.25 12.50
C THR A 71 2.57 2.95 11.78
N GLN A 72 3.57 2.07 11.69
CA GLN A 72 3.35 0.71 11.22
C GLN A 72 2.37 -0.01 12.16
N PRO A 73 1.44 -0.83 11.63
CA PRO A 73 0.54 -1.61 12.46
C PRO A 73 1.34 -2.60 13.33
N LYS A 74 0.93 -2.76 14.60
CA LYS A 74 1.72 -3.47 15.64
C LYS A 74 1.40 -4.97 15.80
N THR A 75 0.64 -5.55 14.89
CA THR A 75 0.19 -6.95 14.95
C THR A 75 0.23 -7.54 13.56
#